data_AF-A0AAW0AVW3-F1
#
_entry.id   AF-A0AAW0AVW3-F1
#
_cell.length_a   1.000
_cell.length_b   1.000
_cell.length_c   1.000
_cell.angle_alpha   90.00
_cell.angle_beta   90.00
_cell.angle_gamma   90.00
#
_symmetry.space_group_name_H-M   'P 1'
#
loop_
_entity.id
_entity.type
_entity.pdbx_description
1 polymer ?
#
loop_
_entity_poly.entity_id
_entity_poly.type
_entity_poly.pdbx_seq_one_letter_code
_entity_poly.pdbx_strand_id
1 'polypeptide(L)'
;MAFKGTEERDAKIIAELAKYLPILEPDDFLPDKPFFHLVLSIAEDYQRHCDGSRNNRIPLELVNGQEFKSKLLEKREFQWIYDEFWISCDEIYGPHFLSDDPARIDVQEAAAALASIVAHGPAKTPDPFDPLFRDTEACAVVIDRRPDLLALLKAAIKTKDNSAAERYPALQRTAAKDNLRNYLDTLRPSLATFIEHGMPFNTWTPPTRVKCDKHISVHIESLHIPHVSSDNPGLLIHDLGRFSEAEGLRSRVDGIFQRTAKTFLVNTSGSGKTRLSLEGLCRHWGFYLILAQDTNRLGSSDSGPKVHRDVSPTTGFAWDLPGVDSVEFWPTLRKNIEIIDDQLSRVLLGRLLVFHLFSEIIASIGITEEHKRQWLLFQLKPELEGHFVSDTFSHLTTYTSLLSKDEVADLIAAMFSKLRKIHGTMAVRMHFN
;
A
#
# COMPACT_ATOMS: atom_id res chain seq x y z
N MET A 1 -14.28 -36.09 -3.03
CA MET A 1 -14.09 -35.12 -4.14
C MET A 1 -13.33 -33.89 -3.62
N ALA A 2 -12.18 -34.10 -2.96
CA ALA A 2 -11.43 -33.02 -2.31
C ALA A 2 -9.96 -33.45 -2.15
N PHE A 3 -9.15 -33.37 -3.22
CA PHE A 3 -7.68 -33.45 -3.15
C PHE A 3 -6.96 -32.74 -4.32
N LYS A 4 -7.68 -32.01 -5.18
CA LYS A 4 -7.08 -31.34 -6.36
C LYS A 4 -6.41 -29.99 -6.06
N GLY A 5 -6.74 -29.34 -4.93
CA GLY A 5 -6.28 -27.98 -4.63
C GLY A 5 -4.94 -27.90 -3.87
N THR A 6 -4.51 -29.00 -3.23
CA THR A 6 -3.23 -29.06 -2.50
C THR A 6 -2.06 -29.32 -3.44
N GLU A 7 -2.20 -30.24 -4.40
CA GLU A 7 -1.14 -30.57 -5.37
C GLU A 7 -0.77 -29.37 -6.27
N GLU A 8 -1.75 -28.56 -6.68
CA GLU A 8 -1.51 -27.37 -7.52
C GLU A 8 -0.79 -26.24 -6.75
N ARG A 9 -1.01 -26.17 -5.43
CA ARG A 9 -0.38 -25.18 -4.55
C ARG A 9 1.03 -25.62 -4.13
N ASP A 10 1.21 -26.91 -3.87
CA ASP A 10 2.52 -27.53 -3.58
C ASP A 10 3.44 -27.43 -4.81
N ALA A 11 2.90 -27.66 -6.01
CA ALA A 11 3.63 -27.47 -7.27
C ALA A 11 4.07 -26.01 -7.48
N LYS A 12 3.26 -25.02 -7.09
CA LYS A 12 3.64 -23.60 -7.16
C LYS A 12 4.75 -23.22 -6.18
N ILE A 13 4.69 -23.71 -4.94
CA ILE A 13 5.73 -23.43 -3.93
C ILE A 13 7.06 -24.07 -4.35
N ILE A 14 7.02 -25.31 -4.85
CA ILE A 14 8.20 -26.03 -5.35
C ILE A 14 8.76 -25.37 -6.61
N ALA A 15 7.92 -24.95 -7.56
CA ALA A 15 8.34 -24.20 -8.74
C ALA A 15 9.00 -22.87 -8.38
N GLU A 16 8.54 -22.22 -7.30
CA GLU A 16 9.11 -20.95 -6.86
C GLU A 16 10.45 -21.12 -6.15
N LEU A 17 10.61 -22.16 -5.33
CA LEU A 17 11.90 -22.49 -4.73
C LEU A 17 12.94 -22.91 -5.78
N ALA A 18 12.52 -23.62 -6.84
CA ALA A 18 13.38 -24.07 -7.92
C ALA A 18 14.03 -22.93 -8.73
N LYS A 19 13.45 -21.72 -8.74
CA LYS A 19 14.01 -20.54 -9.42
C LYS A 19 15.29 -20.01 -8.78
N TYR A 20 15.48 -20.25 -7.48
CA TYR A 20 16.61 -19.71 -6.72
C TYR A 20 17.75 -20.73 -6.58
N LEU A 21 17.45 -22.03 -6.71
CA LEU A 21 18.42 -23.13 -6.63
C LEU A 21 19.68 -23.00 -7.52
N PRO A 22 19.64 -22.41 -8.73
CA PRO A 22 20.82 -22.27 -9.59
C PRO A 22 21.83 -21.19 -9.16
N ILE A 23 21.44 -20.29 -8.25
CA ILE A 23 22.18 -19.07 -7.92
C ILE A 23 22.73 -19.08 -6.49
N LEU A 24 22.45 -20.15 -5.74
CA LEU A 24 22.76 -20.25 -4.31
C LEU A 24 24.03 -21.07 -4.09
N GLU A 25 24.96 -20.49 -3.35
CA GLU A 25 26.18 -21.15 -2.90
C GLU A 25 25.90 -21.92 -1.59
N PRO A 26 26.69 -22.97 -1.26
CA PRO A 26 26.50 -23.74 -0.03
C PRO A 26 26.47 -22.90 1.26
N ASP A 27 27.15 -21.75 1.25
CA ASP A 27 27.25 -20.83 2.38
C ASP A 27 25.96 -20.02 2.62
N ASP A 28 25.03 -19.98 1.66
CA ASP A 28 23.74 -19.29 1.81
C ASP A 28 22.76 -20.04 2.73
N PHE A 29 23.11 -21.28 3.10
CA PHE A 29 22.33 -22.13 4.02
C PHE A 29 22.89 -22.12 5.45
N LEU A 30 23.80 -21.18 5.78
CA LEU A 30 24.29 -21.03 7.14
C LEU A 30 23.24 -20.38 8.06
N PRO A 31 23.19 -20.76 9.35
CA PRO A 31 22.12 -20.34 10.27
C PRO A 31 21.99 -18.84 10.52
N ASP A 32 23.03 -18.07 10.21
CA ASP A 32 23.11 -16.62 10.36
C ASP A 32 22.73 -15.86 9.08
N LYS A 33 22.41 -16.58 7.99
CA LYS A 33 22.09 -15.98 6.70
C LYS A 33 20.58 -15.77 6.52
N PRO A 34 20.16 -14.63 5.93
CA PRO A 34 18.74 -14.30 5.74
C PRO A 34 17.96 -15.36 4.95
N PHE A 35 18.62 -16.04 3.99
CA PHE A 35 18.00 -17.05 3.15
C PHE A 35 17.66 -18.34 3.93
N PHE A 36 18.51 -18.74 4.88
CA PHE A 36 18.23 -19.86 5.79
C PHE A 36 16.95 -19.63 6.59
N HIS A 37 16.75 -18.42 7.11
CA HIS A 37 15.54 -18.04 7.84
C HIS A 37 14.29 -17.97 6.96
N LEU A 38 14.42 -17.56 5.69
CA LEU A 38 13.31 -17.59 4.72
C LEU A 38 12.86 -19.03 4.44
N VAL A 39 13.81 -19.94 4.20
CA VAL A 39 13.53 -21.36 3.98
C VAL A 39 12.90 -22.01 5.22
N LEU A 40 13.39 -21.69 6.42
CA LEU A 40 12.79 -22.12 7.68
C LEU A 40 11.38 -21.59 7.89
N SER A 41 11.13 -20.30 7.61
CA SER A 41 9.80 -19.70 7.73
C SER A 41 8.79 -20.34 6.78
N ILE A 42 9.21 -20.66 5.55
CA ILE A 42 8.37 -21.34 4.55
C ILE A 42 8.09 -22.78 4.99
N ALA A 43 9.09 -23.49 5.53
CA ALA A 43 8.95 -24.84 6.05
C ALA A 43 8.04 -24.88 7.30
N GLU A 44 8.16 -23.92 8.20
CA GLU A 44 7.30 -23.80 9.39
C GLU A 44 5.85 -23.47 9.03
N ASP A 45 5.62 -22.55 8.09
CA ASP A 45 4.26 -22.23 7.62
C ASP A 45 3.61 -23.42 6.91
N TYR A 46 4.40 -24.19 6.15
CA TYR A 46 3.97 -25.46 5.57
C TYR A 46 3.59 -26.46 6.66
N GLN A 47 4.41 -26.61 7.70
CA GLN A 47 4.17 -27.54 8.80
C GLN A 47 2.95 -27.17 9.65
N ARG A 48 2.73 -25.88 9.93
CA ARG A 48 1.52 -25.36 10.59
C ARG A 48 0.24 -25.63 9.79
N HIS A 49 0.33 -25.66 8.46
CA HIS A 49 -0.80 -26.00 7.59
C HIS A 49 -1.03 -27.51 7.48
N CYS A 50 0.01 -28.33 7.61
CA CYS A 50 -0.08 -29.79 7.54
C CYS A 50 -0.54 -30.46 8.84
N ASP A 51 -0.53 -29.77 10.00
CA ASP A 51 -0.91 -30.34 11.31
C ASP A 51 -2.40 -30.76 11.44
N GLY A 52 -3.21 -30.57 10.38
CA GLY A 52 -4.54 -31.21 10.24
C GLY A 52 -4.52 -32.65 9.69
N SER A 53 -3.37 -33.13 9.19
CA SER A 53 -3.21 -34.44 8.53
C SER A 53 -2.16 -35.28 9.26
N ARG A 54 -2.60 -36.30 10.01
CA ARG A 54 -1.74 -37.10 10.90
C ARG A 54 -0.64 -37.94 10.20
N ASN A 55 -0.57 -37.97 8.86
CA ASN A 55 0.32 -38.89 8.13
C ASN A 55 1.49 -38.25 7.38
N ASN A 56 1.66 -36.92 7.35
CA ASN A 56 2.78 -36.27 6.67
C ASN A 56 3.62 -35.40 7.62
N ARG A 57 4.28 -36.02 8.60
CA ARG A 57 5.38 -35.37 9.32
C ARG A 57 6.69 -35.67 8.60
N ILE A 58 7.31 -34.63 8.06
CA ILE A 58 8.73 -34.70 7.70
C ILE A 58 9.51 -34.60 9.02
N PRO A 59 10.37 -35.56 9.37
CA PRO A 59 11.22 -35.43 10.55
C PRO A 59 12.17 -34.25 10.34
N LEU A 60 12.16 -33.28 11.25
CA LEU A 60 13.05 -32.10 11.26
C LEU A 60 14.51 -32.45 11.64
N GLU A 61 14.80 -33.72 11.86
CA GLU A 61 16.15 -34.23 12.04
C GLU A 61 16.64 -34.83 10.71
N LEU A 62 17.18 -33.98 9.82
CA LEU A 62 18.15 -34.30 8.76
C LEU A 62 18.17 -33.17 7.72
N VAL A 63 19.05 -32.18 7.87
CA VAL A 63 19.50 -31.37 6.73
C VAL A 63 20.99 -31.09 6.86
N ASN A 64 21.80 -31.99 6.28
CA ASN A 64 23.03 -31.59 5.63
C ASN A 64 22.63 -31.19 4.20
N GLY A 65 22.88 -29.95 3.79
CA GLY A 65 22.46 -29.39 2.50
C GLY A 65 22.91 -30.19 1.27
N GLN A 66 23.95 -31.04 1.40
CA GLN A 66 24.39 -31.89 0.30
C GLN A 66 23.45 -33.07 -0.02
N GLU A 67 22.77 -33.66 0.97
CA GLU A 67 21.89 -34.82 0.73
C GLU A 67 20.58 -34.40 0.03
N PHE A 68 20.10 -33.20 0.32
CA PHE A 68 18.91 -32.61 -0.30
C PHE A 68 19.14 -32.34 -1.79
N LYS A 69 20.30 -31.77 -2.14
CA LYS A 69 20.70 -31.51 -3.53
C LYS A 69 20.86 -32.81 -4.33
N SER A 70 21.43 -33.86 -3.74
CA SER A 70 21.66 -35.14 -4.42
C SER A 70 20.34 -35.86 -4.77
N LYS A 71 19.34 -35.83 -3.89
CA LYS A 71 18.03 -36.48 -4.14
C LYS A 71 17.16 -35.73 -5.15
N LEU A 72 17.36 -34.41 -5.30
CA LEU A 72 16.67 -33.62 -6.32
C LEU A 72 17.19 -33.91 -7.74
N LEU A 73 18.50 -34.14 -7.87
CA LEU A 73 19.18 -34.38 -9.14
C LEU A 73 19.06 -35.83 -9.66
N GLU A 74 18.74 -36.80 -8.80
CA GLU A 74 18.50 -38.20 -9.21
C GLU A 74 17.19 -38.41 -10.00
N LYS A 75 16.27 -37.44 -10.00
CA LYS A 75 15.04 -37.52 -10.79
C LYS A 75 15.26 -37.01 -12.22
N ARG A 76 15.36 -37.96 -13.17
CA ARG A 76 15.53 -37.76 -14.63
C ARG A 76 14.51 -36.82 -15.33
N GLU A 77 13.50 -36.32 -14.63
CA GLU A 77 12.45 -35.44 -15.19
C GLU A 77 12.85 -33.96 -15.25
N PHE A 78 14.01 -33.57 -14.71
CA PHE A 78 14.41 -32.15 -14.59
C PHE A 78 15.65 -31.76 -15.42
N GLN A 79 16.27 -32.70 -16.14
CA GLN A 79 17.48 -32.45 -16.93
C GLN A 79 17.22 -31.51 -18.14
N TRP A 80 16.02 -31.53 -18.73
CA TRP A 80 15.66 -30.68 -19.87
C TRP A 80 15.56 -29.19 -19.53
N ILE A 81 15.32 -28.85 -18.26
CA ILE A 81 15.27 -27.46 -17.77
C ILE A 81 16.66 -26.83 -17.77
N TYR A 82 17.72 -27.64 -17.59
CA TYR A 82 19.10 -27.16 -17.60
C TYR A 82 19.62 -26.98 -19.04
N ASP A 83 19.17 -27.84 -19.97
CA ASP A 83 19.67 -27.88 -21.34
C ASP A 83 18.95 -26.89 -22.29
N GLU A 84 17.68 -26.51 -22.04
CA GLU A 84 16.99 -25.47 -22.82
C GLU A 84 17.25 -24.04 -22.33
N PHE A 85 17.54 -23.85 -21.04
CA PHE A 85 17.64 -22.51 -20.47
C PHE A 85 18.95 -21.80 -20.82
N TRP A 86 20.05 -22.55 -21.02
CA TRP A 86 21.34 -21.92 -21.34
C TRP A 86 21.50 -21.56 -22.83
N ILE A 87 20.66 -22.10 -23.71
CA ILE A 87 20.60 -21.72 -25.13
C ILE A 87 19.83 -20.40 -25.31
N SER A 88 18.95 -20.03 -24.37
CA SER A 88 18.07 -18.87 -24.48
C SER A 88 18.74 -17.52 -24.17
N CYS A 89 19.81 -17.48 -23.38
CA CYS A 89 20.42 -16.20 -22.99
C CYS A 89 21.23 -15.52 -24.11
N ASP A 90 21.79 -16.27 -25.06
CA ASP A 90 22.41 -15.66 -26.26
C ASP A 90 21.33 -15.20 -27.28
N GLU A 91 20.12 -15.77 -27.23
CA GLU A 91 18.98 -15.32 -28.06
C GLU A 91 18.26 -14.08 -27.47
N ILE A 92 18.20 -13.94 -26.14
CA ILE A 92 17.52 -12.81 -25.47
C ILE A 92 18.34 -11.50 -25.59
N TYR A 93 19.66 -11.58 -25.74
CA TYR A 93 20.53 -10.42 -25.97
C TYR A 93 21.01 -10.29 -27.43
N GLY A 94 20.52 -11.14 -28.33
CA GLY A 94 20.81 -11.07 -29.77
C GLY A 94 20.10 -9.91 -30.47
N PRO A 95 20.65 -9.37 -31.58
CA PRO A 95 20.14 -8.19 -32.28
C PRO A 95 18.83 -8.42 -33.08
N HIS A 96 18.01 -9.43 -32.74
CA HIS A 96 16.99 -9.96 -33.64
C HIS A 96 15.53 -9.57 -33.36
N PHE A 97 15.25 -8.69 -32.38
CA PHE A 97 13.86 -8.34 -32.03
C PHE A 97 13.39 -6.93 -32.41
N LEU A 98 14.21 -6.13 -33.10
CA LEU A 98 13.83 -4.76 -33.45
C LEU A 98 14.11 -4.51 -34.93
N SER A 99 13.11 -3.99 -35.64
CA SER A 99 13.27 -3.51 -37.01
C SER A 99 14.51 -2.59 -37.14
N ASP A 100 15.40 -2.88 -38.09
CA ASP A 100 16.56 -2.03 -38.42
C ASP A 100 16.16 -0.61 -38.86
N ASP A 101 14.87 -0.41 -39.17
CA ASP A 101 14.30 0.90 -39.46
C ASP A 101 13.44 1.41 -38.28
N PRO A 102 13.91 2.41 -37.52
CA PRO A 102 13.17 3.03 -36.41
C PRO A 102 11.87 3.72 -36.83
N ALA A 103 11.73 4.05 -38.13
CA ALA A 103 10.49 4.61 -38.66
C ALA A 103 9.36 3.56 -38.71
N ARG A 104 9.71 2.26 -38.70
CA ARG A 104 8.78 1.14 -38.75
C ARG A 104 8.40 0.55 -37.40
N ILE A 105 9.04 0.97 -36.31
CA ILE A 105 8.67 0.54 -34.96
C ILE A 105 7.22 0.94 -34.74
N ASP A 106 6.35 -0.04 -34.58
CA ASP A 106 4.95 0.21 -34.29
C ASP A 106 4.71 0.23 -32.77
N VAL A 107 3.45 0.42 -32.37
CA VAL A 107 3.06 0.44 -30.95
C VAL A 107 3.41 -0.88 -30.27
N GLN A 108 3.35 -2.02 -30.96
CA GLN A 108 3.58 -3.34 -30.39
C GLN A 108 5.06 -3.63 -30.18
N GLU A 109 5.92 -3.27 -31.13
CA GLU A 109 7.37 -3.38 -30.96
C GLU A 109 7.87 -2.46 -29.83
N ALA A 110 7.35 -1.23 -29.75
CA ALA A 110 7.68 -0.32 -28.65
C ALA A 110 7.15 -0.83 -27.30
N ALA A 111 5.96 -1.45 -27.29
CA ALA A 111 5.37 -2.03 -26.09
C ALA A 111 6.15 -3.24 -25.58
N ALA A 112 6.63 -4.10 -26.48
CA ALA A 112 7.46 -5.24 -26.13
C ALA A 112 8.81 -4.78 -25.55
N ALA A 113 9.42 -3.75 -26.16
CA ALA A 113 10.63 -3.13 -25.64
C ALA A 113 10.41 -2.52 -24.25
N LEU A 114 9.29 -1.81 -24.04
CA LEU A 114 8.93 -1.24 -22.74
C LEU A 114 8.68 -2.31 -21.68
N ALA A 115 7.91 -3.36 -22.02
CA ALA A 115 7.66 -4.49 -21.13
C ALA A 115 8.97 -5.18 -20.73
N SER A 116 9.89 -5.35 -21.69
CA SER A 116 11.22 -5.91 -21.44
C SER A 116 12.07 -5.01 -20.54
N ILE A 117 12.08 -3.69 -20.77
CA ILE A 117 12.78 -2.72 -19.90
C ILE A 117 12.22 -2.72 -18.49
N VAL A 118 10.90 -2.87 -18.32
CA VAL A 118 10.27 -2.93 -16.99
C VAL A 118 10.60 -4.26 -16.30
N ALA A 119 10.54 -5.38 -17.03
CA ALA A 119 10.80 -6.71 -16.51
C ALA A 119 12.28 -6.97 -16.15
N HIS A 120 13.22 -6.37 -16.90
CA HIS A 120 14.66 -6.63 -16.76
C HIS A 120 15.47 -5.39 -16.33
N GLY A 121 14.79 -4.27 -16.07
CA GLY A 121 15.42 -3.04 -15.61
C GLY A 121 16.09 -3.23 -14.24
N PRO A 122 17.09 -2.39 -13.90
CA PRO A 122 17.65 -2.40 -12.55
C PRO A 122 16.51 -2.21 -11.55
N ALA A 123 16.55 -2.90 -10.40
CA ALA A 123 15.49 -3.04 -9.37
C ALA A 123 14.88 -1.73 -8.79
N LYS A 124 15.11 -0.58 -9.43
CA LYS A 124 14.47 0.73 -9.27
C LYS A 124 13.40 1.04 -10.32
N THR A 125 13.16 0.17 -11.31
CA THR A 125 11.99 0.24 -12.21
C THR A 125 10.71 -0.14 -11.43
N PRO A 126 9.51 0.26 -11.89
CA PRO A 126 8.31 0.23 -11.07
C PRO A 126 8.03 -1.19 -10.57
N ASP A 127 7.25 -1.28 -9.50
CA ASP A 127 6.73 -2.55 -9.01
C ASP A 127 6.31 -3.40 -10.23
N PRO A 128 6.93 -4.58 -10.46
CA PRO A 128 6.55 -5.46 -11.58
C PRO A 128 5.07 -5.87 -11.54
N PHE A 129 4.37 -5.52 -10.46
CA PHE A 129 2.92 -5.67 -10.29
C PHE A 129 2.07 -4.44 -10.65
N ASP A 130 2.62 -3.35 -11.20
CA ASP A 130 1.78 -2.27 -11.78
C ASP A 130 0.98 -2.85 -12.97
N PRO A 131 -0.37 -2.93 -12.88
CA PRO A 131 -1.19 -3.51 -13.93
C PRO A 131 -1.00 -2.83 -15.29
N LEU A 132 -0.49 -1.60 -15.31
CA LEU A 132 -0.24 -0.82 -16.52
C LEU A 132 1.01 -1.27 -17.30
N PHE A 133 1.91 -2.03 -16.68
CA PHE A 133 3.18 -2.46 -17.30
C PHE A 133 3.45 -3.95 -17.18
N ARG A 134 2.44 -4.75 -16.78
CA ARG A 134 2.62 -6.18 -16.52
C ARG A 134 2.98 -7.01 -17.76
N ASP A 135 2.49 -6.56 -18.92
CA ASP A 135 2.65 -7.26 -20.20
C ASP A 135 2.67 -6.27 -21.37
N THR A 136 3.02 -6.78 -22.54
CA THR A 136 3.09 -6.02 -23.80
C THR A 136 1.76 -5.36 -24.14
N GLU A 137 0.63 -6.00 -23.84
CA GLU A 137 -0.70 -5.45 -24.17
C GLU A 137 -1.02 -4.23 -23.29
N ALA A 138 -0.76 -4.30 -21.98
CA ALA A 138 -0.88 -3.17 -21.08
C ALA A 138 0.06 -2.02 -21.47
N CYS A 139 1.31 -2.34 -21.82
CA CYS A 139 2.28 -1.37 -22.33
C CYS A 139 1.80 -0.70 -23.63
N ALA A 140 1.18 -1.45 -24.54
CA ALA A 140 0.65 -0.93 -25.79
C ALA A 140 -0.47 0.10 -25.55
N VAL A 141 -1.37 -0.16 -24.58
CA VAL A 141 -2.41 0.81 -24.18
C VAL A 141 -1.79 2.09 -23.62
N VAL A 142 -0.71 1.99 -22.85
CA VAL A 142 0.01 3.17 -22.32
C VAL A 142 0.67 3.95 -23.45
N ILE A 143 1.34 3.27 -24.38
CA ILE A 143 2.04 3.89 -25.52
C ILE A 143 1.05 4.55 -26.49
N ASP A 144 -0.09 3.93 -26.75
CA ASP A 144 -1.14 4.49 -27.61
C ASP A 144 -1.69 5.81 -27.03
N ARG A 145 -1.83 5.87 -25.70
CA ARG A 145 -2.22 7.10 -24.98
C ARG A 145 -1.09 8.13 -24.85
N ARG A 146 0.16 7.75 -25.15
CA ARG A 146 1.37 8.56 -24.94
C ARG A 146 2.28 8.53 -26.18
N PRO A 147 1.93 9.27 -27.24
CA PRO A 147 2.76 9.35 -28.45
C PRO A 147 4.17 9.91 -28.17
N ASP A 148 4.34 10.66 -27.08
CA ASP A 148 5.64 11.12 -26.58
C ASP A 148 6.51 9.97 -26.04
N LEU A 149 5.92 9.00 -25.34
CA LEU A 149 6.61 7.78 -24.88
C LEU A 149 7.00 6.91 -26.07
N LEU A 150 6.10 6.76 -27.06
CA LEU A 150 6.43 6.08 -28.32
C LEU A 150 7.62 6.74 -29.02
N ALA A 151 7.61 8.06 -29.15
CA ALA A 151 8.72 8.80 -29.77
C ALA A 151 10.04 8.61 -28.99
N LEU A 152 9.98 8.58 -27.66
CA LEU A 152 11.14 8.39 -26.81
C LEU A 152 11.70 6.96 -26.89
N LEU A 153 10.84 5.94 -26.92
CA LEU A 153 11.23 4.54 -27.12
C LEU A 153 11.83 4.33 -28.52
N LYS A 154 11.21 4.91 -29.56
CA LYS A 154 11.77 4.91 -30.92
C LYS A 154 13.15 5.55 -30.98
N ALA A 155 13.34 6.68 -30.29
CA ALA A 155 14.62 7.35 -30.22
C ALA A 155 15.66 6.47 -29.48
N ALA A 156 15.28 5.87 -28.35
CA ALA A 156 16.13 4.96 -27.57
C ALA A 156 16.65 3.78 -28.40
N ILE A 157 15.71 3.10 -29.07
CA ILE A 157 15.99 1.95 -29.91
C ILE A 157 16.89 2.36 -31.08
N LYS A 158 16.58 3.49 -31.71
CA LYS A 158 17.36 4.03 -32.84
C LYS A 158 18.80 4.33 -32.46
N THR A 159 19.03 4.97 -31.32
CA THR A 159 20.37 5.39 -30.91
C THR A 159 21.16 4.26 -30.26
N LYS A 160 20.53 3.11 -29.97
CA LYS A 160 21.07 2.07 -29.08
C LYS A 160 21.61 2.65 -27.77
N ASP A 161 21.07 3.81 -27.39
CA ASP A 161 21.53 4.59 -26.25
C ASP A 161 20.53 4.39 -25.13
N ASN A 162 20.99 3.68 -24.11
CA ASN A 162 20.21 3.43 -22.90
C ASN A 162 19.96 4.71 -22.08
N SER A 163 20.47 5.88 -22.48
CA SER A 163 20.13 7.19 -21.87
C SER A 163 18.64 7.52 -21.92
N ALA A 164 17.86 6.87 -22.80
CA ALA A 164 16.40 6.94 -22.74
C ALA A 164 15.82 6.31 -21.46
N ALA A 165 16.47 5.29 -20.89
CA ALA A 165 16.14 4.77 -19.57
C ALA A 165 16.43 5.80 -18.45
N GLU A 166 17.38 6.72 -18.65
CA GLU A 166 17.59 7.86 -17.74
C GLU A 166 16.49 8.92 -17.85
N ARG A 167 15.81 9.01 -19.01
CA ARG A 167 14.64 9.89 -19.22
C ARG A 167 13.33 9.26 -18.77
N TYR A 168 13.29 7.95 -18.59
CA TYR A 168 12.12 7.20 -18.15
C TYR A 168 11.54 7.69 -16.80
N PRO A 169 12.34 7.99 -15.76
CA PRO A 169 11.84 8.60 -14.52
C PRO A 169 11.14 9.95 -14.73
N ALA A 170 11.53 10.75 -15.74
CA ALA A 170 10.83 12.00 -16.05
C ALA A 170 9.47 11.74 -16.70
N LEU A 171 9.38 10.75 -17.59
CA LEU A 171 8.10 10.33 -18.18
C LEU A 171 7.16 9.73 -17.15
N GLN A 172 7.67 8.87 -16.26
CA GLN A 172 6.91 8.31 -15.14
C GLN A 172 6.40 9.41 -14.21
N ARG A 173 7.22 10.42 -13.89
CA ARG A 173 6.80 11.58 -13.10
C ARG A 173 5.67 12.36 -13.75
N THR A 174 5.75 12.62 -15.05
CA THR A 174 4.67 13.29 -15.79
C THR A 174 3.40 12.44 -15.79
N ALA A 175 3.52 11.15 -16.09
CA ALA A 175 2.39 10.22 -16.05
C ALA A 175 1.77 10.12 -14.64
N ALA A 176 2.58 10.11 -13.58
CA ALA A 176 2.12 10.10 -12.20
C ALA A 176 1.30 11.33 -11.87
N LYS A 177 1.73 12.52 -12.31
CA LYS A 177 0.97 13.77 -12.12
C LYS A 177 -0.35 13.76 -12.88
N ASP A 178 -0.38 13.24 -14.10
CA ASP A 178 -1.62 13.15 -14.89
C ASP A 178 -2.57 12.11 -14.29
N ASN A 179 -2.06 10.95 -13.87
CA ASN A 179 -2.83 9.93 -13.16
C ASN A 179 -3.40 10.46 -11.84
N LEU A 180 -2.60 11.21 -11.08
CA LEU A 180 -3.03 11.86 -9.84
C LEU A 180 -4.20 12.82 -10.09
N ARG A 181 -4.11 13.66 -11.13
CA ARG A 181 -5.20 14.58 -11.52
C ARG A 181 -6.45 13.82 -11.92
N ASN A 182 -6.32 12.88 -12.84
CA ASN A 182 -7.44 12.06 -13.34
C ASN A 182 -8.13 11.30 -12.20
N TYR A 183 -7.35 10.78 -11.25
CA TYR A 183 -7.88 10.09 -10.08
C TYR A 183 -8.66 11.05 -9.17
N LEU A 184 -8.13 12.24 -8.87
CA LEU A 184 -8.83 13.24 -8.06
C LEU A 184 -10.10 13.74 -8.74
N ASP A 185 -10.09 13.89 -10.07
CA ASP A 185 -11.27 14.28 -10.86
C ASP A 185 -12.36 13.19 -10.81
N THR A 186 -11.95 11.92 -10.84
CA THR A 186 -12.85 10.78 -10.69
C THR A 186 -13.39 10.66 -9.26
N LEU A 187 -12.58 10.99 -8.25
CA LEU A 187 -12.97 10.95 -6.83
C LEU A 187 -13.96 12.05 -6.46
N ARG A 188 -13.85 13.23 -7.08
CA ARG A 188 -14.68 14.41 -6.78
C ARG A 188 -16.19 14.12 -6.72
N PRO A 189 -16.84 13.50 -7.72
CA PRO A 189 -18.27 13.21 -7.65
C PRO A 189 -18.62 12.25 -6.51
N SER A 190 -17.85 11.18 -6.29
CA SER A 190 -18.10 10.24 -5.19
C SER A 190 -17.96 10.90 -3.83
N LEU A 191 -16.98 11.79 -3.68
CA LEU A 191 -16.78 12.55 -2.44
C LEU A 191 -17.92 13.55 -2.20
N ALA A 192 -18.46 14.16 -3.26
CA ALA A 192 -19.63 15.04 -3.16
C ALA A 192 -20.88 14.26 -2.73
N THR A 193 -21.15 13.11 -3.33
CA THR A 193 -22.23 12.21 -2.92
C THR A 193 -22.08 11.77 -1.46
N PHE A 194 -20.86 11.44 -1.03
CA PHE A 194 -20.55 11.11 0.36
C PHE A 194 -20.83 12.27 1.32
N ILE A 195 -20.47 13.50 0.96
CA ILE A 195 -20.73 14.69 1.77
C ILE A 195 -22.24 14.94 1.89
N GLU A 196 -22.98 14.81 0.78
CA GLU A 196 -24.42 15.08 0.73
C GLU A 196 -25.24 14.06 1.52
N HIS A 197 -24.90 12.78 1.43
CA HIS A 197 -25.70 11.70 2.03
C HIS A 197 -25.07 11.09 3.29
N GLY A 198 -23.83 11.43 3.62
CA GLY A 198 -23.03 10.77 4.65
C GLY A 198 -22.52 9.39 4.22
N MET A 199 -21.86 8.68 5.15
CA MET A 199 -21.48 7.30 4.92
C MET A 199 -22.69 6.39 5.15
N PRO A 200 -23.11 5.57 4.17
CA PRO A 200 -24.15 4.59 4.36
C PRO A 200 -23.57 3.37 5.09
N PHE A 201 -23.22 3.51 6.37
CA PHE A 201 -22.91 2.32 7.16
C PHE A 201 -24.20 1.51 7.31
N ASN A 202 -24.18 0.28 6.80
CA ASN A 202 -25.18 -0.70 7.15
C ASN A 202 -25.21 -0.90 8.68
N THR A 203 -26.37 -1.14 9.26
CA THR A 203 -26.45 -1.54 10.67
C THR A 203 -25.90 -2.96 10.83
N TRP A 204 -24.97 -3.15 11.75
CA TRP A 204 -24.45 -4.45 12.12
C TRP A 204 -25.55 -5.27 12.78
N THR A 205 -25.68 -6.52 12.34
CA THR A 205 -26.56 -7.51 12.96
C THR A 205 -25.70 -8.68 13.45
N PRO A 206 -26.06 -9.31 14.59
CA PRO A 206 -25.34 -10.47 15.07
C PRO A 206 -25.31 -11.60 14.03
N PRO A 207 -24.18 -12.30 13.85
CA PRO A 207 -24.13 -13.45 12.95
C PRO A 207 -25.20 -14.49 13.29
N THR A 208 -25.87 -15.05 12.29
CA THR A 208 -27.00 -16.00 12.46
C THR A 208 -26.65 -17.25 13.29
N ARG A 209 -25.36 -17.60 13.37
CA ARG A 209 -24.82 -18.68 14.21
C ARG A 209 -24.95 -18.41 15.71
N VAL A 210 -25.08 -17.16 16.14
CA VAL A 210 -25.23 -16.77 17.54
C VAL A 210 -26.72 -16.80 17.87
N LYS A 211 -27.16 -17.81 18.64
CA LYS A 211 -28.53 -17.84 19.17
C LYS A 211 -28.68 -16.72 20.20
N CYS A 212 -29.32 -15.64 19.77
CA CYS A 212 -29.62 -14.50 20.61
C CYS A 212 -31.08 -14.54 21.06
N ASP A 213 -31.36 -14.18 22.31
CA ASP A 213 -32.74 -13.95 22.76
C ASP A 213 -33.36 -12.83 21.90
N LYS A 214 -34.66 -12.93 21.57
CA LYS A 214 -35.36 -11.94 20.76
C LYS A 214 -35.25 -10.53 21.36
N HIS A 215 -35.31 -10.41 22.69
CA HIS A 215 -35.15 -9.13 23.38
C HIS A 215 -33.76 -8.53 23.19
N ILE A 216 -32.72 -9.37 23.19
CA ILE A 216 -31.34 -8.92 22.98
C ILE A 216 -31.12 -8.52 21.51
N SER A 217 -31.68 -9.26 20.55
CA SER A 217 -31.61 -8.89 19.11
C SER A 217 -32.25 -7.53 18.86
N VAL A 218 -33.48 -7.33 19.36
CA VAL A 218 -34.20 -6.05 19.25
C VAL A 218 -33.40 -4.92 19.90
N HIS A 219 -32.79 -5.17 21.06
CA HIS A 219 -31.94 -4.17 21.71
C HIS A 219 -30.71 -3.83 20.86
N ILE A 220 -29.98 -4.82 20.33
CA ILE A 220 -28.80 -4.60 19.48
C ILE A 220 -29.17 -3.82 18.21
N GLU A 221 -30.26 -4.18 17.55
CA GLU A 221 -30.77 -3.48 16.37
C GLU A 221 -31.10 -2.02 16.71
N SER A 222 -31.70 -1.76 17.88
CA SER A 222 -32.03 -0.40 18.33
C SER A 222 -30.81 0.49 18.60
N LEU A 223 -29.63 -0.10 18.81
CA LEU A 223 -28.40 0.67 18.98
C LEU A 223 -27.87 1.26 17.67
N HIS A 224 -28.34 0.78 16.51
CA HIS A 224 -27.87 1.23 15.19
C HIS A 224 -26.34 1.18 15.06
N ILE A 225 -25.72 0.10 15.56
CA ILE A 225 -24.25 -0.06 15.52
C ILE A 225 -23.80 -0.17 14.06
N PRO A 226 -22.81 0.64 13.61
CA PRO A 226 -22.30 0.54 12.24
C PRO A 226 -21.66 -0.82 11.94
N HIS A 227 -21.89 -1.35 10.75
CA HIS A 227 -21.21 -2.52 10.20
C HIS A 227 -19.96 -2.08 9.43
N VAL A 228 -18.78 -2.43 9.94
CA VAL A 228 -17.49 -1.97 9.37
C VAL A 228 -16.85 -3.03 8.47
N SER A 229 -16.97 -4.31 8.87
CA SER A 229 -16.43 -5.47 8.16
C SER A 229 -17.24 -6.71 8.53
N SER A 230 -17.12 -7.77 7.71
CA SER A 230 -18.06 -8.90 7.54
C SER A 230 -18.64 -9.55 8.79
N ASP A 231 -18.01 -9.42 9.96
CA ASP A 231 -18.52 -9.96 11.22
C ASP A 231 -18.43 -9.00 12.41
N ASN A 232 -17.78 -7.84 12.26
CA ASN A 232 -17.39 -7.02 13.41
C ASN A 232 -18.28 -5.77 13.58
N PRO A 233 -18.86 -5.56 14.78
CA PRO A 233 -19.56 -4.33 15.10
C PRO A 233 -18.59 -3.16 15.17
N GLY A 234 -18.93 -2.05 14.52
CA GLY A 234 -18.18 -0.80 14.49
C GLY A 234 -18.29 0.01 15.78
N LEU A 235 -18.07 -0.59 16.94
CA LEU A 235 -18.22 0.06 18.25
C LEU A 235 -17.36 1.32 18.39
N LEU A 236 -16.21 1.37 17.69
CA LEU A 236 -15.34 2.54 17.72
C LEU A 236 -15.97 3.77 17.05
N ILE A 237 -16.77 3.57 16.01
CA ILE A 237 -17.44 4.63 15.24
C ILE A 237 -18.92 4.82 15.61
N HIS A 238 -19.49 3.92 16.41
CA HIS A 238 -20.84 4.05 16.96
C HIS A 238 -20.96 5.33 17.80
N ASP A 239 -21.98 6.15 17.52
CA ASP A 239 -22.22 7.44 18.20
C ASP A 239 -20.99 8.39 18.25
N LEU A 240 -20.10 8.29 17.26
CA LEU A 240 -18.90 9.12 17.18
C LEU A 240 -19.25 10.61 17.04
N GLY A 241 -18.64 11.47 17.86
CA GLY A 241 -18.87 12.91 17.88
C GLY A 241 -19.81 13.38 19.00
N ARG A 242 -20.36 12.46 19.81
CA ARG A 242 -21.29 12.79 20.92
C ARG A 242 -20.62 13.14 22.24
N PHE A 243 -19.29 13.10 22.34
CA PHE A 243 -18.59 13.49 23.58
C PHE A 243 -18.76 14.98 23.94
N SER A 244 -19.30 15.78 23.03
CA SER A 244 -19.67 17.18 23.28
C SER A 244 -20.80 17.35 24.28
N GLU A 245 -21.65 16.33 24.46
CA GLU A 245 -22.82 16.36 25.34
C GLU A 245 -22.47 16.17 26.82
N ALA A 246 -21.31 15.57 27.11
CA ALA A 246 -20.84 15.30 28.47
C ALA A 246 -19.64 16.17 28.85
N GLU A 247 -19.82 17.12 29.78
CA GLU A 247 -18.81 18.11 30.17
C GLU A 247 -17.45 17.49 30.53
N GLY A 248 -17.46 16.40 31.31
CA GLY A 248 -16.23 15.74 31.74
C GLY A 248 -15.46 15.08 30.58
N LEU A 249 -16.16 14.54 29.58
CA LEU A 249 -15.52 13.95 28.40
C LEU A 249 -15.01 15.04 27.46
N ARG A 250 -15.78 16.12 27.30
CA ARG A 250 -15.37 17.32 26.58
C ARG A 250 -14.06 17.89 27.12
N SER A 251 -14.01 18.18 28.41
CA SER A 251 -12.82 18.74 29.06
C SER A 251 -11.58 17.87 28.86
N ARG A 252 -11.74 16.53 28.89
CA ARG A 252 -10.64 15.59 28.61
C ARG A 252 -10.16 15.65 27.16
N VAL A 253 -11.08 15.73 26.20
CA VAL A 253 -10.73 15.87 24.78
C VAL A 253 -10.00 17.19 24.54
N ASP A 254 -10.52 18.30 25.07
CA ASP A 254 -9.91 19.63 24.92
C ASP A 254 -8.51 19.68 25.57
N GLY A 255 -8.34 18.98 26.69
CA GLY A 255 -7.03 18.83 27.34
C GLY A 255 -5.99 18.07 26.51
N ILE A 256 -6.42 17.17 25.62
CA ILE A 256 -5.53 16.42 24.72
C ILE A 256 -5.16 17.27 23.49
N PHE A 257 -6.13 17.97 22.90
CA PHE A 257 -6.00 18.69 21.63
C PHE A 257 -5.65 20.18 21.81
N GLN A 258 -4.57 20.45 22.53
CA GLN A 258 -4.09 21.82 22.76
C GLN A 258 -3.30 22.32 21.55
N ARG A 259 -3.54 23.58 21.13
CA ARG A 259 -2.95 24.16 19.89
C ARG A 259 -1.41 24.20 19.86
N THR A 260 -0.76 24.24 21.01
CA THR A 260 0.70 24.46 21.12
C THR A 260 1.46 23.27 21.68
N ALA A 261 0.78 22.21 22.10
CA ALA A 261 1.39 21.07 22.75
C ALA A 261 1.34 19.82 21.85
N LYS A 262 2.42 19.04 21.88
CA LYS A 262 2.43 17.66 21.36
C LYS A 262 2.02 16.75 22.51
N THR A 263 0.92 16.04 22.35
CA THR A 263 0.37 15.18 23.41
C THR A 263 0.66 13.72 23.11
N PHE A 264 1.28 13.01 24.05
CA PHE A 264 1.43 11.55 24.02
C PHE A 264 0.41 10.92 24.97
N LEU A 265 -0.51 10.14 24.43
CA LEU A 265 -1.54 9.45 25.23
C LEU A 265 -1.08 8.03 25.57
N VAL A 266 -0.49 7.87 26.75
CA VAL A 266 -0.02 6.57 27.26
C VAL A 266 -0.99 6.05 28.32
N ASN A 267 -1.57 4.87 28.08
CA ASN A 267 -2.46 4.20 29.03
C ASN A 267 -2.59 2.70 28.67
N THR A 268 -3.17 1.91 29.57
CA THR A 268 -3.44 0.49 29.37
C THR A 268 -4.28 0.20 28.13
N SER A 269 -4.17 -1.01 27.58
CA SER A 269 -4.99 -1.44 26.45
C SER A 269 -6.48 -1.41 26.82
N GLY A 270 -7.35 -1.06 25.86
CA GLY A 270 -8.80 -0.97 26.10
C GLY A 270 -9.28 0.27 26.84
N SER A 271 -8.40 1.18 27.29
CA SER A 271 -8.79 2.38 28.06
C SER A 271 -9.49 3.49 27.24
N GLY A 272 -9.88 3.21 25.99
CA GLY A 272 -10.54 4.18 25.11
C GLY A 272 -9.64 5.23 24.45
N LYS A 273 -8.31 5.01 24.40
CA LYS A 273 -7.35 5.97 23.78
C LYS A 273 -7.73 6.34 22.35
N THR A 274 -8.01 5.32 21.53
CA THR A 274 -8.39 5.51 20.13
C THR A 274 -9.70 6.28 20.04
N ARG A 275 -10.72 5.90 20.82
CA ARG A 275 -12.01 6.61 20.84
C ARG A 275 -11.84 8.08 21.23
N LEU A 276 -11.08 8.39 22.28
CA LEU A 276 -10.79 9.77 22.68
C LEU A 276 -10.10 10.58 21.57
N SER A 277 -9.19 9.96 20.83
CA SER A 277 -8.49 10.60 19.71
C SER A 277 -9.44 10.90 18.56
N LEU A 278 -10.34 9.96 18.23
CA LEU A 278 -11.35 10.15 17.20
C LEU A 278 -12.38 11.21 17.57
N GLU A 279 -12.83 11.25 18.83
CA GLU A 279 -13.76 12.28 19.33
C GLU A 279 -13.14 13.68 19.25
N GLY A 280 -11.83 13.81 19.52
CA GLY A 280 -11.11 15.06 19.29
C GLY A 280 -11.04 15.46 17.81
N LEU A 281 -10.86 14.51 16.91
CA LEU A 281 -10.88 14.76 15.47
C LEU A 281 -12.29 15.06 14.91
N CYS A 282 -13.36 14.68 15.61
CA CYS A 282 -14.70 15.16 15.30
C CYS A 282 -14.89 16.64 15.67
N ARG A 283 -14.21 17.13 16.72
CA ARG A 283 -14.25 18.55 17.11
C ARG A 283 -13.29 19.42 16.31
N HIS A 284 -12.13 18.86 15.98
CA HIS A 284 -11.04 19.59 15.37
C HIS A 284 -10.73 18.98 14.01
N TRP A 285 -10.64 19.81 12.97
CA TRP A 285 -10.09 19.37 11.69
C TRP A 285 -8.69 18.78 11.89
N GLY A 286 -8.47 17.57 11.39
CA GLY A 286 -7.18 16.91 11.54
C GLY A 286 -7.07 15.64 10.71
N PHE A 287 -5.87 15.08 10.74
CA PHE A 287 -5.53 13.85 10.03
C PHE A 287 -5.38 12.69 11.02
N TYR A 288 -5.99 11.54 10.70
CA TYR A 288 -5.87 10.31 11.47
C TYR A 288 -4.94 9.33 10.76
N LEU A 289 -3.69 9.23 11.24
CA LEU A 289 -2.68 8.32 10.71
C LEU A 289 -2.59 7.08 11.59
N ILE A 290 -2.50 5.90 10.99
CA ILE A 290 -2.29 4.64 11.71
C ILE A 290 -1.00 3.98 11.24
N LEU A 291 -0.15 3.59 12.17
CA LEU A 291 1.09 2.88 11.81
C LEU A 291 0.84 1.38 11.61
N ALA A 292 -0.21 0.85 12.24
CA ALA A 292 -0.63 -0.53 12.11
C ALA A 292 -2.15 -0.62 12.11
N GLN A 293 -2.71 -1.38 11.16
CA GLN A 293 -4.13 -1.71 11.15
C GLN A 293 -4.43 -2.76 12.21
N ASP A 294 -5.51 -2.56 12.95
CA ASP A 294 -6.05 -3.55 13.88
C ASP A 294 -6.91 -4.59 13.13
N THR A 295 -7.45 -5.55 13.88
CA THR A 295 -8.36 -6.57 13.34
C THR A 295 -9.67 -5.98 12.79
N ASN A 296 -10.04 -4.76 13.21
CA ASN A 296 -11.24 -4.07 12.73
C ASN A 296 -11.01 -3.39 11.37
N ARG A 297 -9.74 -3.29 10.92
CA ARG A 297 -9.33 -2.67 9.66
C ARG A 297 -9.85 -1.23 9.53
N LEU A 298 -9.92 -0.52 10.65
CA LEU A 298 -10.30 0.90 10.65
C LEU A 298 -9.06 1.75 10.38
N GLY A 299 -9.19 2.67 9.43
CA GLY A 299 -8.12 3.53 8.96
C GLY A 299 -7.50 3.04 7.65
N SER A 300 -6.94 3.98 6.90
CA SER A 300 -6.23 3.68 5.67
C SER A 300 -4.99 2.80 5.90
N SER A 301 -4.71 1.96 4.92
CA SER A 301 -3.51 1.14 4.74
C SER A 301 -2.33 1.91 4.13
N ASP A 302 -2.49 3.22 3.87
CA ASP A 302 -1.47 4.10 3.28
C ASP A 302 -0.17 4.19 4.08
N SER A 303 -0.23 3.96 5.39
CA SER A 303 0.88 4.06 6.33
C SER A 303 1.30 2.70 6.92
N GLY A 304 0.65 1.62 6.48
CA GLY A 304 0.78 0.28 7.07
C GLY A 304 1.84 -0.62 6.41
N PRO A 305 1.63 -1.95 6.39
CA PRO A 305 2.60 -2.93 5.91
C PRO A 305 3.14 -2.72 4.49
N LYS A 306 2.51 -1.88 3.66
CA LYS A 306 3.05 -1.47 2.36
C LYS A 306 4.26 -0.56 2.53
N VAL A 307 4.16 0.49 3.36
CA VAL A 307 5.34 1.31 3.72
C VAL A 307 6.42 0.43 4.35
N HIS A 308 6.05 -0.52 5.20
CA HIS A 308 7.01 -1.46 5.80
C HIS A 308 7.62 -2.47 4.80
N ARG A 309 6.89 -2.92 3.78
CA ARG A 309 7.38 -3.86 2.75
C ARG A 309 8.16 -3.15 1.64
N ASP A 310 7.75 -1.94 1.28
CA ASP A 310 8.37 -1.11 0.24
C ASP A 310 9.65 -0.45 0.76
N VAL A 311 9.80 -0.34 2.08
CA VAL A 311 11.09 -0.14 2.76
C VAL A 311 11.87 -1.47 2.71
N SER A 312 12.09 -1.93 1.48
CA SER A 312 12.92 -3.08 1.13
C SER A 312 14.37 -2.83 1.60
N PRO A 313 15.17 -3.87 1.85
CA PRO A 313 16.61 -3.75 2.11
C PRO A 313 17.36 -2.85 1.11
N THR A 314 16.82 -2.68 -0.11
CA THR A 314 17.35 -1.80 -1.15
C THR A 314 17.33 -0.31 -0.77
N THR A 315 16.43 0.11 0.12
CA THR A 315 16.39 1.48 0.68
C THR A 315 17.47 1.69 1.74
N GLY A 316 18.01 0.60 2.28
CA GLY A 316 19.00 0.59 3.35
C GLY A 316 18.46 1.07 4.69
N PHE A 317 17.16 0.85 4.93
CA PHE A 317 16.55 0.93 6.25
C PHE A 317 16.98 -0.26 7.11
N ALA A 318 17.33 0.01 8.37
CA ALA A 318 17.70 -1.02 9.34
C ALA A 318 16.56 -1.26 10.33
N TRP A 319 16.03 -2.49 10.37
CA TRP A 319 15.00 -2.88 11.34
C TRP A 319 15.54 -2.91 12.76
N ASP A 320 16.74 -3.48 12.92
CA ASP A 320 17.46 -3.49 14.16
C ASP A 320 18.51 -2.38 14.13
N LEU A 321 18.37 -1.44 15.05
CA LEU A 321 19.42 -0.45 15.26
C LEU A 321 20.61 -1.12 15.96
N PRO A 322 21.85 -0.75 15.60
CA PRO A 322 23.02 -1.13 16.38
C PRO A 322 22.86 -0.77 17.86
N GLY A 323 23.65 -1.38 18.75
CA GLY A 323 23.71 -0.91 20.13
C GLY A 323 24.03 0.58 20.20
N VAL A 324 23.47 1.32 21.16
CA VAL A 324 23.61 2.79 21.26
C VAL A 324 25.07 3.25 21.32
N ASP A 325 25.96 2.40 21.83
CA ASP A 325 27.40 2.64 21.92
C ASP A 325 28.17 2.37 20.60
N SER A 326 27.51 1.81 19.59
CA SER A 326 28.11 1.56 18.27
C SER A 326 28.30 2.87 17.50
N VAL A 327 29.45 2.99 16.83
CA VAL A 327 29.74 4.11 15.91
C VAL A 327 28.75 4.20 14.74
N GLU A 328 28.03 3.10 14.45
CA GLU A 328 27.03 3.01 13.38
C GLU A 328 25.61 3.38 13.84
N PHE A 329 25.36 3.51 15.15
CA PHE A 329 24.01 3.77 15.68
C PHE A 329 23.40 5.06 15.12
N TRP A 330 24.09 6.19 15.29
CA TRP A 330 23.57 7.49 14.87
C TRP A 330 23.44 7.63 13.35
N PRO A 331 24.42 7.21 12.52
CA PRO A 331 24.26 7.19 11.07
C PRO A 331 23.05 6.34 10.63
N THR A 332 22.91 5.14 11.19
CA THR A 332 21.81 4.22 10.85
C THR A 332 20.44 4.80 11.26
N LEU A 333 20.33 5.33 12.48
CA LEU A 333 19.12 5.99 12.96
C LEU A 333 18.74 7.18 12.07
N ARG A 334 19.72 8.03 11.70
CA ARG A 334 19.46 9.18 10.82
C ARG A 334 18.93 8.75 9.46
N LYS A 335 19.55 7.74 8.86
CA LYS A 335 19.09 7.19 7.58
C LYS A 335 17.67 6.63 7.67
N ASN A 336 17.36 5.90 8.74
CA ASN A 336 16.00 5.42 8.98
C ASN A 336 14.99 6.57 9.11
N ILE A 337 15.35 7.63 9.84
CA ILE A 337 14.51 8.82 9.98
C ILE A 337 14.28 9.48 8.62
N GLU A 338 15.31 9.62 7.78
CA GLU A 338 15.19 10.20 6.45
C GLU A 338 14.26 9.40 5.53
N ILE A 339 14.34 8.07 5.60
CA ILE A 339 13.46 7.16 4.84
C ILE A 339 12.01 7.30 5.33
N ILE A 340 11.79 7.25 6.65
CA ILE A 340 10.45 7.39 7.24
C ILE A 340 9.86 8.78 6.93
N ASP A 341 10.67 9.83 7.00
CA ASP A 341 10.27 11.22 6.69
C ASP A 341 9.78 11.35 5.24
N ASP A 342 10.50 10.76 4.27
CA ASP A 342 10.07 10.76 2.87
C ASP A 342 8.73 10.01 2.69
N GLN A 343 8.60 8.83 3.29
CA GLN A 343 7.38 8.02 3.20
C GLN A 343 6.18 8.71 3.84
N LEU A 344 6.34 9.24 5.06
CA LEU A 344 5.28 9.97 5.75
C LEU A 344 4.89 11.26 5.02
N SER A 345 5.85 11.91 4.34
CA SER A 345 5.56 13.07 3.49
C SER A 345 4.65 12.71 2.32
N ARG A 346 4.85 11.56 1.68
CA ARG A 346 3.99 11.06 0.60
C ARG A 346 2.58 10.71 1.08
N VAL A 347 2.48 10.02 2.22
CA VAL A 347 1.21 9.75 2.89
C VAL A 347 0.47 11.04 3.23
N LEU A 348 1.18 12.01 3.81
CA LEU A 348 0.62 13.33 4.13
C LEU A 348 0.15 14.06 2.87
N LEU A 349 0.92 14.02 1.78
CA LEU A 349 0.53 14.64 0.51
C LEU A 349 -0.75 14.01 -0.03
N GLY A 350 -0.85 12.68 -0.08
CA GLY A 350 -2.07 11.98 -0.51
C GLY A 350 -3.29 12.44 0.29
N ARG A 351 -3.17 12.53 1.62
CA ARG A 351 -4.23 13.02 2.49
C ARG A 351 -4.57 14.50 2.30
N LEU A 352 -3.56 15.36 2.11
CA LEU A 352 -3.76 16.77 1.84
C LEU A 352 -4.49 17.02 0.52
N LEU A 353 -4.22 16.22 -0.51
CA LEU A 353 -4.89 16.31 -1.80
C LEU A 353 -6.38 16.00 -1.67
N VAL A 354 -6.74 14.90 -0.99
CA VAL A 354 -8.16 14.56 -0.76
C VAL A 354 -8.81 15.56 0.19
N PHE A 355 -8.12 16.00 1.23
CA PHE A 355 -8.65 17.00 2.14
C PHE A 355 -8.92 18.32 1.44
N HIS A 356 -8.02 18.77 0.56
CA HIS A 356 -8.24 19.95 -0.25
C HIS A 356 -9.50 19.81 -1.13
N LEU A 357 -9.66 18.66 -1.79
CA LEU A 357 -10.85 18.35 -2.59
C LEU A 357 -12.13 18.36 -1.74
N PHE A 358 -12.09 17.71 -0.57
CA PHE A 358 -13.17 17.70 0.41
C PHE A 358 -13.53 19.14 0.85
N SER A 359 -12.53 19.95 1.20
CA SER A 359 -12.68 21.34 1.62
C SER A 359 -13.30 22.22 0.52
N GLU A 360 -12.94 22.02 -0.75
CA GLU A 360 -13.55 22.75 -1.87
C GLU A 360 -15.04 22.44 -2.02
N ILE A 361 -15.42 21.16 -1.89
CA ILE A 361 -16.82 20.74 -2.01
C ILE A 361 -17.64 21.32 -0.85
N ILE A 362 -17.19 21.17 0.40
CA ILE A 362 -17.94 21.71 1.55
C ILE A 362 -17.95 23.24 1.58
N ALA A 363 -16.96 23.91 0.98
CA ALA A 363 -16.92 25.37 0.91
C ALA A 363 -18.05 25.96 0.07
N SER A 364 -18.53 25.22 -0.93
CA SER A 364 -19.63 25.67 -1.80
C SER A 364 -21.01 25.55 -1.12
N ILE A 365 -21.17 24.59 -0.20
CA ILE A 365 -22.43 24.31 0.51
C ILE A 365 -22.49 24.88 1.94
N GLY A 366 -21.34 25.25 2.52
CA GLY A 366 -21.22 25.75 3.89
C GLY A 366 -20.74 24.68 4.86
N ILE A 367 -19.84 25.03 5.78
CA ILE A 367 -19.26 24.06 6.73
C ILE A 367 -20.15 23.90 7.95
N THR A 368 -20.38 22.64 8.34
CA THR A 368 -21.01 22.24 9.59
C THR A 368 -20.07 21.37 10.42
N GLU A 369 -20.40 21.14 11.69
CA GLU A 369 -19.67 20.17 12.54
C GLU A 369 -19.77 18.73 11.99
N GLU A 370 -20.87 18.42 11.30
CA GLU A 370 -21.05 17.12 10.66
C GLU A 370 -19.98 16.86 9.60
N HIS A 371 -19.52 17.88 8.87
CA HIS A 371 -18.45 17.72 7.89
C HIS A 371 -17.11 17.29 8.51
N LYS A 372 -16.84 17.66 9.77
CA LYS A 372 -15.65 17.18 10.49
C LYS A 372 -15.76 15.69 10.79
N ARG A 373 -16.95 15.26 11.24
CA ARG A 373 -17.28 13.85 11.48
C ARG A 373 -17.17 13.05 10.19
N GLN A 374 -17.76 13.51 9.10
CA GLN A 374 -17.66 12.88 7.79
C GLN A 374 -16.21 12.76 7.31
N TRP A 375 -15.41 13.82 7.44
CA TRP A 375 -13.99 13.76 7.11
C TRP A 375 -13.23 12.70 7.90
N LEU A 376 -13.50 12.59 9.21
CA LEU A 376 -12.92 11.53 10.02
C LEU A 376 -13.37 10.14 9.59
N LEU A 377 -14.67 9.96 9.34
CA LEU A 377 -15.22 8.68 8.87
C LEU A 377 -14.59 8.26 7.55
N PHE A 378 -14.39 9.20 6.62
CA PHE A 378 -13.70 8.94 5.36
C PHE A 378 -12.24 8.49 5.58
N GLN A 379 -11.53 9.06 6.55
CA GLN A 379 -10.17 8.59 6.92
C GLN A 379 -10.16 7.19 7.55
N LEU A 380 -11.23 6.83 8.25
CA LEU A 380 -11.40 5.51 8.88
C LEU A 380 -11.86 4.43 7.90
N LYS A 381 -12.61 4.83 6.87
CA LYS A 381 -13.15 3.94 5.84
C LYS A 381 -13.00 4.65 4.48
N PRO A 382 -11.79 4.64 3.89
CA PRO A 382 -11.50 5.36 2.66
C PRO A 382 -12.08 4.68 1.41
N GLU A 383 -12.81 3.58 1.58
CA GLU A 383 -13.51 2.85 0.54
C GLU A 383 -14.90 3.48 0.38
N LEU A 384 -15.12 4.22 -0.71
CA LEU A 384 -16.46 4.71 -1.06
C LEU A 384 -17.20 3.64 -1.86
N GLU A 385 -18.35 3.21 -1.35
CA GLU A 385 -19.20 2.22 -2.02
C GLU A 385 -19.51 2.64 -3.47
N GLY A 386 -19.44 1.67 -4.39
CA GLY A 386 -19.87 1.83 -5.79
C GLY A 386 -18.83 2.40 -6.77
N HIS A 387 -17.77 3.07 -6.31
CA HIS A 387 -16.78 3.69 -7.21
C HIS A 387 -15.33 3.32 -6.93
N PHE A 388 -14.97 3.04 -5.68
CA PHE A 388 -13.60 2.66 -5.32
C PHE A 388 -13.63 1.34 -4.56
N VAL A 389 -13.12 0.29 -5.22
CA VAL A 389 -12.91 -1.03 -4.59
C VAL A 389 -11.73 -0.99 -3.62
N SER A 390 -10.91 0.08 -3.66
CA SER A 390 -9.67 0.21 -2.92
C SER A 390 -9.62 1.50 -2.10
N ASP A 391 -8.77 1.45 -1.09
CA ASP A 391 -8.39 2.55 -0.22
C ASP A 391 -7.81 3.75 -1.00
N THR A 392 -8.55 4.86 -1.00
CA THR A 392 -8.18 6.09 -1.71
C THR A 392 -6.81 6.63 -1.33
N PHE A 393 -6.45 6.65 -0.04
CA PHE A 393 -5.18 7.23 0.38
C PHE A 393 -4.01 6.30 0.05
N SER A 394 -4.20 4.98 0.13
CA SER A 394 -3.18 4.03 -0.32
C SER A 394 -2.89 4.20 -1.82
N HIS A 395 -3.94 4.36 -2.63
CA HIS A 395 -3.82 4.54 -4.08
C HIS A 395 -3.09 5.84 -4.45
N LEU A 396 -3.42 6.94 -3.77
CA LEU A 396 -2.72 8.22 -3.94
C LEU A 396 -1.26 8.14 -3.51
N THR A 397 -0.97 7.42 -2.43
CA THR A 397 0.41 7.24 -1.95
C THR A 397 1.27 6.55 -3.01
N THR A 398 0.72 5.54 -3.71
CA THR A 398 1.38 4.90 -4.87
C THR A 398 1.69 5.89 -5.99
N TYR A 399 0.77 6.79 -6.36
CA TYR A 399 1.09 7.80 -7.38
C TYR A 399 2.14 8.80 -6.90
N THR A 400 2.06 9.19 -5.63
CA THR A 400 3.03 10.14 -5.07
C THR A 400 4.41 9.53 -4.90
N SER A 401 4.57 8.20 -4.80
CA SER A 401 5.89 7.55 -4.68
C SER A 401 6.78 7.75 -5.90
N LEU A 402 6.19 8.02 -7.06
CA LEU A 402 6.89 8.30 -8.30
C LEU A 402 7.45 9.74 -8.38
N LEU A 403 7.06 10.62 -7.45
CA LEU A 403 7.52 12.01 -7.40
C LEU A 403 8.87 12.14 -6.68
N SER A 404 9.66 13.15 -7.02
CA SER A 404 10.87 13.46 -6.24
C SER A 404 10.51 14.00 -4.84
N LYS A 405 11.45 13.92 -3.89
CA LYS A 405 11.28 14.46 -2.53
C LYS A 405 10.96 15.95 -2.55
N ASP A 406 11.66 16.72 -3.38
CA ASP A 406 11.43 18.17 -3.52
C ASP A 406 10.04 18.46 -4.09
N GLU A 407 9.59 17.70 -5.09
CA GLU A 407 8.25 17.85 -5.66
C GLU A 407 7.15 17.56 -4.62
N VAL A 408 7.35 16.54 -3.78
CA VAL A 408 6.42 16.22 -2.68
C VAL A 408 6.37 17.37 -1.68
N ALA A 409 7.53 17.89 -1.26
CA ALA A 409 7.61 19.02 -0.32
C ALA A 409 6.94 20.29 -0.87
N ASP A 410 7.19 20.63 -2.14
CA ASP A 410 6.58 21.77 -2.82
C ASP A 410 5.06 21.64 -2.89
N LEU A 411 4.56 20.45 -3.22
CA LEU A 411 3.12 20.18 -3.28
C LEU A 411 2.47 20.25 -1.90
N ILE A 412 3.11 19.73 -0.85
CA ILE A 412 2.64 19.86 0.54
C ILE A 412 2.53 21.34 0.93
N ALA A 413 3.58 22.13 0.68
CA ALA A 413 3.59 23.56 0.95
C ALA A 413 2.48 24.30 0.19
N ALA A 414 2.29 23.96 -1.09
CA ALA A 414 1.21 24.49 -1.92
C ALA A 414 -0.17 24.13 -1.38
N MET A 415 -0.39 22.87 -0.94
CA MET A 415 -1.66 22.43 -0.35
C MET A 415 -1.96 23.18 0.95
N PHE A 416 -0.99 23.34 1.86
CA PHE A 416 -1.18 24.14 3.07
C PHE A 416 -1.49 25.61 2.75
N SER A 417 -0.90 26.18 1.70
CA SER A 417 -1.24 27.54 1.25
C SER A 417 -2.69 27.62 0.77
N LYS A 418 -3.14 26.67 -0.06
CA LYS A 418 -4.53 26.60 -0.54
C LYS A 418 -5.53 26.39 0.59
N LEU A 419 -5.27 25.46 1.50
CA LEU A 419 -6.11 25.20 2.67
C LEU A 419 -6.19 26.42 3.58
N ARG A 420 -5.09 27.13 3.82
CA ARG A 420 -5.12 28.41 4.57
C ARG A 420 -6.00 29.46 3.90
N LYS A 421 -6.06 29.51 2.57
CA LYS A 421 -6.97 30.43 1.86
C LYS A 421 -8.43 30.03 2.02
N ILE A 422 -8.75 28.75 1.84
CA ILE A 422 -10.11 28.22 2.04
C ILE A 422 -10.57 28.46 3.48
N HIS A 423 -9.80 27.97 4.46
CA HIS A 423 -10.14 28.09 5.87
C HIS A 423 -10.01 29.50 6.44
N GLY A 424 -9.09 30.33 5.93
CA GLY A 424 -9.00 31.74 6.30
C GLY A 424 -10.22 32.52 5.83
N THR A 425 -10.68 32.26 4.60
CA THR A 425 -11.94 32.81 4.09
C THR A 425 -13.14 32.32 4.90
N MET A 426 -13.08 31.08 5.39
CA MET A 426 -14.14 30.50 6.24
C MET A 426 -14.14 31.03 7.66
N ALA A 427 -12.97 31.23 8.28
CA ALA A 427 -12.86 31.82 9.60
C ALA A 427 -13.42 33.24 9.61
N VAL A 428 -13.22 34.00 8.52
CA VAL A 428 -13.85 35.32 8.32
C VAL A 428 -15.37 35.19 8.15
N ARG A 429 -15.88 34.14 7.51
CA ARG A 429 -17.32 33.90 7.33
C ARG A 429 -18.05 33.33 8.56
N MET A 430 -17.34 32.68 9.49
CA MET A 430 -17.91 32.11 10.72
C MET A 430 -17.99 33.10 11.88
N HIS A 431 -17.58 34.36 11.69
CA HIS A 431 -17.88 35.46 12.62
C HIS A 431 -19.23 36.11 12.28
N PHE A 432 -20.33 35.37 12.40
CA PHE A 432 -21.68 35.95 12.55
C PHE A 432 -22.61 34.97 13.28
N ASN A 433 -22.56 35.00 14.61
CA ASN A 433 -23.67 35.29 15.53
C ASN A 433 -23.20 35.17 16.97
#